data_AF-A0ABC9NVS4-F1
#
_entry.id   AF-A0ABC9NVS4-F1
#
_cell.length_a   1.000
_cell.length_b   1.000
_cell.length_c   1.000
_cell.angle_alpha   90.00
_cell.angle_beta   90.00
_cell.angle_gamma   90.00
#
_symmetry.space_group_name_H-M   'P 1'
#
loop_
_entity.id
_entity.type
_entity.pdbx_description
1 polymer ?
#
loop_
_entity_poly.entity_id
_entity_poly.type
_entity_poly.pdbx_seq_one_letter_code
_entity_poly.pdbx_strand_id
1 'polypeptide(L)'
;MKFKCYDVVEIQGKRYVVGEVISYQEFIVDKTIRYDLNDENYKKELGVSKGAQSWTEYGLMPVNGTDKKWLTIVNGEKEYCTFSETVLRSTPPAGYRLHDKGIERVVAVEGQSKARSGDEADYKEYRSIKKDKTYVFFIEGWHGGLTDQAQGERIRLSDVHRRRDQAAQTASKKIRNAARRKEWTRLGLSWGIILFFFGYLFIGDMSWHELRDEVGFPYTMEERIKDSYYYEPQGTKDGLMVYTSKQDPNATAIDLIDAVCGKVYTIKQDTKSPEQWIVIYTTKDVSVISVVNGTTYVEVGQLKNLSDSEDRRIATIRNDSEILLRYAYMVELKNKQGRKTLSNIIKD
;
A
#
# COMPACT_ATOMS: atom_id res chain seq x y z
N MET A 1 23.31 3.16 30.09
CA MET A 1 24.11 2.41 29.08
C MET A 1 23.32 2.37 27.78
N LYS A 2 23.93 2.50 26.58
CA LYS A 2 23.21 2.44 25.29
C LYS A 2 23.96 1.57 24.28
N PHE A 3 23.27 0.68 23.58
CA PHE A 3 23.84 -0.15 22.50
C PHE A 3 23.32 0.28 21.14
N LYS A 4 24.07 -0.01 20.08
CA LYS A 4 23.65 0.21 18.69
C LYS A 4 23.40 -1.12 18.02
N CYS A 5 22.61 -1.12 16.94
CA CYS A 5 22.51 -2.27 16.05
C CYS A 5 23.90 -2.79 15.67
N TYR A 6 24.05 -4.10 15.72
CA TYR A 6 25.26 -4.86 15.47
C TYR A 6 26.38 -4.71 16.52
N ASP A 7 26.15 -4.02 17.65
CA ASP A 7 27.00 -4.19 18.83
C ASP A 7 26.90 -5.65 19.32
N VAL A 8 27.99 -6.16 19.88
CA VAL A 8 28.02 -7.47 20.55
C VAL A 8 28.02 -7.27 22.05
N VAL A 9 27.08 -7.93 22.73
CA VAL A 9 26.92 -7.89 24.18
C VAL A 9 27.13 -9.28 24.76
N GLU A 10 27.74 -9.34 25.94
CA GLU A 10 27.90 -10.55 26.72
C GLU A 10 27.10 -10.44 28.00
N ILE A 11 26.21 -11.40 28.22
CA ILE A 11 25.26 -11.45 29.33
C ILE A 11 25.27 -12.89 29.83
N GLN A 12 25.53 -13.08 31.13
CA GLN A 12 25.59 -14.40 31.78
C GLN A 12 26.52 -15.39 31.03
N GLY A 13 27.67 -14.89 30.55
CA GLY A 13 28.68 -15.69 29.83
C GLY A 13 28.33 -16.05 28.39
N LYS A 14 27.19 -15.61 27.86
CA LYS A 14 26.76 -15.83 26.47
C LYS A 14 26.83 -14.54 25.67
N ARG A 15 27.20 -14.65 24.39
CA ARG A 15 27.31 -13.51 23.47
C ARG A 15 26.10 -13.41 22.56
N TYR A 16 25.65 -12.18 22.38
CA TYR A 16 24.54 -11.80 21.52
C TYR A 16 24.91 -10.61 20.65
N VAL A 17 24.33 -10.52 19.46
CA VAL A 17 24.41 -9.34 18.60
C VAL A 17 23.08 -8.61 18.67
N VAL A 18 23.13 -7.29 18.85
CA VAL A 18 21.94 -6.44 18.83
C VAL A 18 21.40 -6.40 17.39
N GLY A 19 20.27 -7.06 17.15
CA GLY A 19 19.61 -7.12 15.85
C GLY A 19 18.63 -5.97 15.60
N GLU A 20 18.06 -5.44 16.68
CA GLU A 20 17.17 -4.28 16.66
C GLU A 20 17.23 -3.50 17.97
N VAL A 21 16.85 -2.23 17.90
CA VAL A 21 16.73 -1.31 19.02
C VAL A 21 15.37 -0.65 18.92
N ILE A 22 14.54 -0.79 19.95
CA ILE A 22 13.21 -0.19 20.01
C ILE A 22 13.17 0.71 21.23
N SER A 23 12.81 1.97 21.04
CA SER A 23 12.64 2.92 22.14
C SER A 23 11.17 3.17 22.36
N TYR A 24 10.76 3.16 23.62
CA TYR A 24 9.39 3.34 24.06
C TYR A 24 9.26 4.55 24.98
N GLN A 25 8.08 5.15 24.94
CA GLN A 25 7.62 6.14 25.89
C GLN A 25 6.32 5.61 26.50
N GLU A 26 6.26 5.59 27.82
CA GLU A 26 5.01 5.36 28.55
C GLU A 26 4.05 6.51 28.24
N PHE A 27 2.87 6.18 27.76
CA PHE A 27 1.82 7.14 27.47
C PHE A 27 0.75 7.03 28.55
N ILE A 28 0.83 7.91 29.56
CA ILE A 28 -0.24 8.05 30.55
C ILE A 28 -1.31 8.95 29.95
N VAL A 29 -2.37 8.36 29.38
CA VAL A 29 -3.54 9.13 28.97
C VAL A 29 -4.31 9.53 30.22
N ASP A 30 -4.12 10.77 30.67
CA ASP A 30 -5.01 11.40 31.63
C ASP A 30 -6.35 11.70 30.95
N LYS A 31 -7.18 10.64 30.87
CA LYS A 31 -8.66 10.61 30.83
C LYS A 31 -9.12 9.26 30.27
N THR A 32 -9.85 8.52 31.11
CA THR A 32 -10.79 7.46 30.71
C THR A 32 -10.20 6.21 30.03
N ILE A 33 -9.34 5.46 30.73
CA ILE A 33 -9.33 4.00 30.54
C ILE A 33 -9.99 3.38 31.77
N ARG A 34 -11.28 3.05 31.65
CA ARG A 34 -11.93 2.11 32.57
C ARG A 34 -11.32 0.74 32.28
N TYR A 35 -10.28 0.38 33.02
CA TYR A 35 -10.00 -1.03 33.22
C TYR A 35 -11.09 -1.54 34.16
N ASP A 36 -12.13 -2.19 33.62
CA ASP A 36 -13.02 -3.06 34.40
C ASP A 36 -12.22 -4.29 34.84
N LEU A 37 -11.35 -4.07 35.82
CA LEU A 37 -10.77 -5.12 36.64
C LEU A 37 -11.06 -4.67 38.07
N ASN A 38 -11.97 -5.40 38.72
CA ASN A 38 -12.30 -5.33 40.14
C ASN A 38 -11.06 -5.57 41.01
N ASP A 39 -10.14 -4.61 41.06
CA ASP A 39 -9.04 -4.58 42.00
C ASP A 39 -9.17 -3.30 42.82
N GLU A 40 -10.07 -3.34 43.82
CA GLU A 40 -10.28 -2.27 44.80
C GLU A 40 -8.99 -1.88 45.54
N ASN A 41 -7.94 -2.72 45.49
CA ASN A 41 -6.64 -2.43 46.06
C ASN A 41 -5.83 -1.38 45.27
N TYR A 42 -6.14 -1.11 44.00
CA TYR A 42 -5.33 -0.21 43.17
C TYR A 42 -5.64 1.28 43.40
N LYS A 43 -6.77 1.61 44.06
CA LYS A 43 -7.15 3.01 44.33
C LYS A 43 -6.42 3.64 45.52
N LYS A 44 -5.62 2.89 46.29
CA LYS A 44 -5.04 3.37 47.56
C LYS A 44 -3.57 3.81 47.52
N GLU A 45 -2.82 3.56 46.43
CA GLU A 45 -1.36 3.79 46.43
C GLU A 45 -0.80 4.65 45.28
N LEU A 46 -1.54 5.65 44.78
CA LEU A 46 -0.94 6.62 43.84
C LEU A 46 -1.10 8.07 44.31
N GLY A 47 -0.45 8.36 45.43
CA GLY A 47 0.09 9.69 45.70
C GLY A 47 1.57 9.70 45.36
N VAL A 48 1.93 9.74 44.07
CA VAL A 48 3.11 10.39 43.44
C VAL A 48 3.00 10.10 41.93
N SER A 49 2.85 11.14 41.12
CA SER A 49 3.02 11.04 39.67
C SER A 49 4.45 10.60 39.36
N LYS A 50 4.67 9.32 39.04
CA LYS A 50 5.86 8.94 38.28
C LYS A 50 5.73 9.65 36.92
N GLY A 51 6.63 10.59 36.62
CA GLY A 51 6.69 11.18 35.27
C GLY A 51 6.82 10.07 34.22
N ALA A 52 6.36 10.34 33.00
CA ALA A 52 6.32 9.36 31.92
C ALA A 52 7.65 8.60 31.81
N GLN A 53 7.63 7.29 32.08
CA GLN A 53 8.83 6.47 31.95
C GLN A 53 9.15 6.27 30.47
N SER A 54 10.42 6.06 30.17
CA SER A 54 10.85 5.67 28.82
C SER A 54 11.90 4.60 28.96
N TRP A 55 11.95 3.68 28.02
CA TRP A 55 12.92 2.59 28.03
C TRP A 55 13.37 2.25 26.62
N THR A 56 14.44 1.49 26.53
CA THR A 56 14.94 0.94 25.28
C THR A 56 15.04 -0.56 25.41
N GLU A 57 14.46 -1.26 24.43
CA GLU A 57 14.58 -2.69 24.25
C GLU A 57 15.55 -3.01 23.13
N TYR A 58 16.41 -3.99 23.40
CA TYR A 58 17.38 -4.50 22.44
C TYR A 58 17.00 -5.94 22.10
N GLY A 59 16.65 -6.18 20.84
CA GLY A 59 16.47 -7.54 20.34
C GLY A 59 17.83 -8.20 20.15
N LEU A 60 18.10 -9.23 20.95
CA LEU A 60 19.38 -9.90 21.05
C LEU A 60 19.36 -11.22 20.26
N MET A 61 20.15 -11.27 19.20
CA MET A 61 20.36 -12.46 18.39
C MET A 61 21.53 -13.26 18.97
N PRO A 62 21.34 -14.52 19.40
CA PRO A 62 22.44 -15.32 19.92
C PRO A 62 23.53 -15.53 18.86
N VAL A 63 24.80 -15.43 19.25
CA VAL A 63 25.92 -15.78 18.35
C VAL A 63 25.90 -17.28 18.04
N ASN A 64 25.53 -18.08 19.04
CA ASN A 64 25.38 -19.53 18.96
C ASN A 64 23.95 -19.90 19.38
N GLY A 65 23.11 -20.28 18.41
CA GLY A 65 21.70 -20.65 18.64
C GLY A 65 20.72 -19.83 17.79
N THR A 66 19.43 -19.99 18.06
CA THR A 66 18.33 -19.34 17.33
C THR A 66 17.40 -18.52 18.21
N ASP A 67 17.42 -18.75 19.53
CA ASP A 67 16.44 -18.19 20.44
C ASP A 67 16.75 -16.72 20.72
N LYS A 68 15.91 -15.86 20.15
CA LYS A 68 15.99 -14.41 20.36
C LYS A 68 15.71 -14.09 21.82
N LYS A 69 16.54 -13.22 22.38
CA LYS A 69 16.36 -12.66 23.73
C LYS A 69 16.08 -11.17 23.62
N TRP A 70 15.65 -10.59 24.72
CA TRP A 70 15.41 -9.16 24.85
C TRP A 70 16.15 -8.63 26.06
N LEU A 71 16.72 -7.44 25.91
CA LEU A 71 17.30 -6.68 27.00
C LEU A 71 16.56 -5.36 27.09
N THR A 72 15.88 -5.10 28.21
CA THR A 72 15.11 -3.88 28.44
C THR A 72 15.81 -3.03 29.50
N ILE A 73 16.12 -1.79 29.13
CA ILE A 73 16.79 -0.80 29.99
C ILE A 73 15.90 0.42 30.10
N VAL A 74 15.42 0.70 31.32
CA VAL A 74 14.69 1.93 31.61
C VAL A 74 15.65 3.12 31.54
N ASN A 75 15.23 4.21 30.89
CA ASN A 75 16.05 5.40 30.74
C ASN A 75 16.30 6.03 32.12
N GLY A 76 17.57 6.23 32.46
CA GLY A 76 17.99 6.75 33.77
C GLY A 76 18.28 5.67 34.82
N GLU A 77 17.88 4.41 34.59
CA GLU A 77 18.23 3.28 35.44
C GLU A 77 19.75 3.01 35.37
N LYS A 78 20.34 2.73 36.53
CA LYS A 78 21.80 2.57 36.70
C LYS A 78 22.18 1.21 37.27
N GLU A 79 21.28 0.54 37.97
CA GLU A 79 21.61 -0.65 38.73
C GLU A 79 21.17 -1.93 38.03
N TYR A 80 19.98 -1.92 37.43
CA TYR A 80 19.36 -3.14 36.92
C TYR A 80 18.87 -3.00 35.48
N CYS A 81 18.69 -4.14 34.83
CA CYS A 81 18.00 -4.25 33.55
C CYS A 81 17.24 -5.57 33.51
N THR A 82 16.31 -5.69 32.57
CA THR A 82 15.54 -6.90 32.38
C THR A 82 16.11 -7.69 31.22
N PHE A 83 16.43 -8.96 31.45
CA PHE A 83 16.83 -9.90 30.41
C PHE A 83 15.76 -10.99 30.27
N SER A 84 15.11 -11.04 29.11
CA SER A 84 13.91 -11.85 28.89
C SER A 84 13.92 -12.58 27.55
N GLU A 85 12.95 -13.47 27.38
CA GLU A 85 12.65 -14.17 26.14
C GLU A 85 11.15 -14.26 25.93
N THR A 86 10.73 -14.34 24.68
CA THR A 86 9.32 -14.58 24.33
C THR A 86 8.91 -15.98 24.76
N VAL A 87 7.72 -16.12 25.35
CA VAL A 87 7.19 -17.39 25.83
C VAL A 87 5.77 -17.62 25.32
N LEU A 88 5.42 -18.88 25.05
CA LEU A 88 4.08 -19.28 24.63
C LEU A 88 3.22 -19.56 25.87
N ARG A 89 2.73 -18.50 26.52
CA ARG A 89 1.88 -18.62 27.72
C ARG A 89 0.99 -17.39 27.86
N SER A 90 -0.31 -17.59 28.05
CA SER A 90 -1.29 -16.50 28.18
C SER A 90 -1.44 -15.90 29.58
N THR A 91 -0.96 -16.59 30.63
CA THR A 91 -1.13 -16.15 32.03
C THR A 91 0.20 -16.16 32.79
N PRO A 92 0.38 -15.27 33.79
CA PRO A 92 1.60 -15.27 34.60
C PRO A 92 1.78 -16.60 35.37
N PRO A 93 3.02 -17.07 35.59
CA PRO A 93 3.26 -18.26 36.41
C PRO A 93 2.79 -18.11 37.85
N ALA A 94 2.51 -19.23 38.53
CA ALA A 94 2.14 -19.22 39.94
C ALA A 94 3.19 -18.50 40.81
N GLY A 95 2.72 -17.62 41.69
CA GLY A 95 3.56 -16.80 42.59
C GLY A 95 3.99 -15.45 42.04
N TYR A 96 3.69 -15.14 40.78
CA TYR A 96 3.89 -13.81 40.22
C TYR A 96 2.75 -12.87 40.62
N ARG A 97 3.08 -11.62 40.94
CA ARG A 97 2.13 -10.56 41.28
C ARG A 97 2.26 -9.40 40.31
N LEU A 98 1.15 -8.75 39.98
CA LEU A 98 1.16 -7.55 39.13
C LEU A 98 2.03 -6.49 39.82
N HIS A 99 2.98 -5.95 39.07
CA HIS A 99 3.91 -4.94 39.54
C HIS A 99 3.69 -3.60 38.85
N ASP A 100 3.49 -3.62 37.53
CA ASP A 100 3.27 -2.41 36.74
C ASP A 100 2.31 -2.67 35.58
N LYS A 101 1.67 -1.63 35.06
CA LYS A 101 0.84 -1.67 33.86
C LYS A 101 0.70 -0.29 33.25
N GLY A 102 0.55 -0.22 31.94
CA GLY A 102 0.34 1.03 31.24
C GLY A 102 0.18 0.83 29.74
N ILE A 103 0.24 1.94 29.01
CA ILE A 103 0.33 1.92 27.55
C ILE A 103 1.75 2.35 27.16
N GLU A 104 2.38 1.54 26.34
CA GLU A 104 3.65 1.87 25.70
C GLU A 104 3.40 2.34 24.27
N ARG A 105 4.15 3.38 23.86
CA ARG A 105 4.21 3.82 22.47
C ARG A 105 5.64 3.72 21.97
N VAL A 106 5.81 3.09 20.81
CA VAL A 106 7.09 3.03 20.11
C VAL A 106 7.45 4.41 19.58
N VAL A 107 8.55 5.00 20.06
CA VAL A 107 9.03 6.32 19.60
C VAL A 107 10.09 6.20 18.51
N ALA A 108 10.94 5.18 18.56
CA ALA A 108 11.99 4.97 17.57
C ALA A 108 12.31 3.49 17.39
N VAL A 109 12.68 3.13 16.16
CA VAL A 109 13.04 1.75 15.78
C VAL A 109 14.29 1.79 14.91
N GLU A 110 15.29 0.99 15.26
CA GLU A 110 16.47 0.71 14.45
C GLU A 110 16.62 -0.80 14.24
N GLY A 111 17.12 -1.21 13.07
CA GLY A 111 17.44 -2.61 12.79
C GLY A 111 16.28 -3.40 12.17
N GLN A 112 16.27 -4.72 12.38
CA GLN A 112 15.36 -5.65 11.71
C GLN A 112 14.06 -5.91 12.50
N SER A 113 13.43 -4.84 13.01
CA SER A 113 12.19 -4.97 13.76
C SER A 113 10.94 -5.04 12.88
N LYS A 114 9.87 -5.62 13.43
CA LYS A 114 8.51 -5.51 12.86
C LYS A 114 7.74 -4.31 13.42
N ALA A 115 8.13 -3.83 14.60
CA ALA A 115 7.54 -2.64 15.22
C ALA A 115 7.82 -1.39 14.39
N ARG A 116 6.94 -0.41 14.49
CA ARG A 116 7.02 0.89 13.82
C ARG A 116 6.82 2.01 14.81
N SER A 117 7.41 3.16 14.52
CA SER A 117 7.15 4.38 15.30
C SER A 117 5.65 4.69 15.26
N GLY A 118 5.06 4.90 16.44
CA GLY A 118 3.63 5.10 16.62
C GLY A 118 2.84 3.84 16.99
N ASP A 119 3.43 2.64 16.91
CA ASP A 119 2.75 1.43 17.40
C ASP A 119 2.53 1.52 18.93
N GLU A 120 1.37 1.04 19.38
CA GLU A 120 0.95 1.07 20.79
C GLU A 120 0.61 -0.33 21.30
N ALA A 121 0.92 -0.57 22.58
CA ALA A 121 0.54 -1.79 23.29
C ALA A 121 0.15 -1.50 24.74
N ASP A 122 -0.87 -2.22 25.22
CA ASP A 122 -1.18 -2.30 26.65
C ASP A 122 -0.24 -3.31 27.30
N TYR A 123 0.66 -2.87 28.18
CA TYR A 123 1.59 -3.74 28.88
C TYR A 123 1.15 -4.02 30.31
N LYS A 124 1.46 -5.23 30.78
CA LYS A 124 1.38 -5.63 32.20
C LYS A 124 2.67 -6.34 32.59
N GLU A 125 3.36 -5.80 33.59
CA GLU A 125 4.53 -6.42 34.20
C GLU A 125 4.13 -7.13 35.50
N TYR A 126 4.48 -8.40 35.60
CA TYR A 126 4.34 -9.20 36.82
C TYR A 126 5.73 -9.57 37.36
N ARG A 127 5.87 -9.57 38.69
CA ARG A 127 7.12 -9.94 39.37
C ARG A 127 6.95 -11.09 40.36
N SER A 128 7.99 -11.89 40.48
CA SER A 128 8.16 -12.88 41.55
C SER A 128 9.58 -12.78 42.11
N ILE A 129 9.71 -12.76 43.43
CA ILE A 129 11.02 -12.80 44.09
C ILE A 129 11.26 -14.22 44.61
N LYS A 130 12.37 -14.85 44.21
CA LYS A 130 12.79 -16.17 44.70
C LYS A 130 14.29 -16.18 44.90
N LYS A 131 14.77 -16.55 46.10
CA LYS A 131 16.20 -16.66 46.43
C LYS A 131 16.99 -15.41 46.00
N ASP A 132 16.50 -14.23 46.40
CA ASP A 132 17.08 -12.90 46.12
C ASP A 132 17.18 -12.52 44.63
N LYS A 133 16.53 -13.28 43.74
CA LYS A 133 16.36 -12.95 42.32
C LYS A 133 14.96 -12.44 42.06
N THR A 134 14.86 -11.41 41.23
CA THR A 134 13.58 -10.89 40.75
C THR A 134 13.32 -11.42 39.35
N TYR A 135 12.29 -12.25 39.21
CA TYR A 135 11.80 -12.74 37.95
C TYR A 135 10.66 -11.86 37.45
N VAL A 136 10.58 -11.68 36.14
CA VAL A 136 9.60 -10.83 35.47
C VAL A 136 8.82 -11.63 34.45
N PHE A 137 7.56 -11.25 34.25
CA PHE A 137 6.69 -11.78 33.20
C PHE A 137 5.86 -10.63 32.62
N PHE A 138 5.89 -10.47 31.31
CA PHE A 138 5.20 -9.41 30.59
C PHE A 138 4.07 -9.98 29.75
N ILE A 139 2.98 -9.23 29.67
CA ILE A 139 1.91 -9.43 28.69
C ILE A 139 1.73 -8.09 27.99
N GLU A 140 1.87 -8.08 26.67
CA GLU A 140 1.73 -6.90 25.82
C GLU A 140 0.60 -7.15 24.81
N GLY A 141 -0.48 -6.40 24.92
CA GLY A 141 -1.59 -6.40 23.96
C GLY A 141 -1.39 -5.28 22.95
N TRP A 142 -0.78 -5.58 21.80
CA TRP A 142 -0.60 -4.65 20.71
C TRP A 142 -1.96 -4.28 20.09
N HIS A 143 -2.18 -2.98 19.85
CA HIS A 143 -3.44 -2.48 19.29
C HIS A 143 -3.70 -2.95 17.85
N GLY A 144 -2.69 -3.55 17.20
CA GLY A 144 -2.81 -4.30 15.94
C GLY A 144 -3.37 -5.73 16.08
N GLY A 145 -3.80 -6.14 17.27
CA GLY A 145 -4.46 -7.43 17.52
C GLY A 145 -3.54 -8.59 17.89
N LEU A 146 -2.25 -8.33 18.13
CA LEU A 146 -1.30 -9.34 18.60
C LEU A 146 -1.12 -9.23 20.12
N THR A 147 -0.95 -10.37 20.80
CA THR A 147 -0.57 -10.37 22.21
C THR A 147 0.72 -11.15 22.38
N ASP A 148 1.75 -10.46 22.84
CA ASP A 148 3.06 -11.04 23.12
C ASP A 148 3.22 -11.28 24.61
N GLN A 149 3.96 -12.33 24.96
CA GLN A 149 4.34 -12.60 26.34
C GLN A 149 5.82 -12.88 26.42
N ALA A 150 6.46 -12.32 27.45
CA ALA A 150 7.87 -12.51 27.70
C ALA A 150 8.12 -12.88 29.15
N GLN A 151 9.13 -13.71 29.41
CA GLN A 151 9.56 -14.07 30.76
C GLN A 151 11.06 -13.85 30.89
N GLY A 152 11.49 -13.37 32.05
CA GLY A 152 12.90 -13.05 32.27
C GLY A 152 13.30 -12.88 33.73
N GLU A 153 14.48 -12.31 33.91
CA GLU A 153 15.09 -11.99 35.20
C GLU A 153 15.60 -10.54 35.17
N ARG A 154 15.47 -9.83 36.29
CA ARG A 154 16.22 -8.58 36.51
C ARG A 154 17.65 -8.93 36.88
N ILE A 155 18.59 -8.51 36.04
CA ILE A 155 20.03 -8.69 36.24
C ILE A 155 20.70 -7.34 36.49
N ARG A 156 21.89 -7.35 37.09
CA ARG A 156 22.63 -6.10 37.29
C ARG A 156 23.09 -5.57 35.95
N LEU A 157 22.96 -4.26 35.75
CA LEU A 157 23.43 -3.59 34.54
C LEU A 157 24.95 -3.74 34.38
N SER A 158 25.70 -3.84 35.49
CA SER A 158 27.13 -4.12 35.50
C SER A 158 27.50 -5.47 34.89
N ASP A 159 26.58 -6.42 34.83
CA ASP A 159 26.84 -7.76 34.31
C ASP A 159 26.69 -7.81 32.77
N VAL A 160 26.17 -6.74 32.17
CA VAL A 160 26.02 -6.58 30.72
C VAL A 160 27.26 -5.91 30.16
N HIS A 161 28.01 -6.65 29.34
CA HIS A 161 29.29 -6.15 28.83
C HIS A 161 29.30 -6.04 27.32
N ARG A 162 29.75 -4.89 26.78
CA ARG A 162 30.04 -4.79 25.35
C ARG A 162 31.36 -5.51 25.03
N ARG A 163 31.37 -6.33 23.98
CA ARG A 163 32.57 -7.02 23.48
C ARG A 163 32.98 -6.47 22.12
N ARG A 164 34.29 -6.30 21.92
CA ARG A 164 34.89 -5.77 20.69
C ARG A 164 36.05 -6.62 20.15
N ASP A 165 36.26 -7.80 20.72
CA ASP A 165 37.25 -8.76 20.25
C ASP A 165 36.94 -9.29 18.84
N GLN A 166 37.90 -9.99 18.25
CA GLN A 166 37.81 -10.49 16.87
C GLN A 166 36.60 -11.41 16.65
N ALA A 167 36.24 -12.24 17.64
CA ALA A 167 35.08 -13.11 17.54
C ALA A 167 33.76 -12.31 17.56
N ALA A 168 33.68 -11.26 18.39
CA ALA A 168 32.57 -10.31 18.40
C ALA A 168 32.40 -9.60 17.05
N GLN A 169 33.49 -9.09 16.47
CA GLN A 169 33.46 -8.43 15.15
C GLN A 169 33.01 -9.37 14.03
N THR A 170 33.46 -10.63 14.08
CA THR A 170 33.07 -11.66 13.11
C THR A 170 31.57 -11.97 13.20
N ALA A 171 31.05 -12.14 14.41
CA ALA A 171 29.62 -12.37 14.63
C ALA A 171 28.75 -11.18 14.17
N SER A 172 29.14 -9.97 14.54
CA SER A 172 28.50 -8.72 14.11
C SER A 172 28.45 -8.60 12.59
N LYS A 173 29.57 -8.85 11.89
CA LYS A 173 29.65 -8.81 10.43
C LYS A 173 28.75 -9.85 9.77
N LYS A 174 28.68 -11.07 10.33
CA LYS A 174 27.82 -12.15 9.83
C LYS A 174 26.35 -11.74 9.85
N ILE A 175 25.87 -11.25 10.99
CA ILE A 175 24.46 -10.86 11.17
C ILE A 175 24.12 -9.61 10.34
N ARG A 176 25.00 -8.61 10.30
CA ARG A 176 24.83 -7.42 9.44
C ARG A 176 24.73 -7.77 7.96
N ASN A 177 25.57 -8.68 7.48
CA ASN A 177 25.54 -9.13 6.09
C ASN A 177 24.26 -9.92 5.78
N ALA A 178 23.76 -10.73 6.72
CA ALA A 178 22.49 -11.43 6.56
C ALA A 178 21.30 -10.45 6.47
N ALA A 179 21.26 -9.44 7.35
CA ALA A 179 20.25 -8.38 7.30
C ALA A 179 20.27 -7.62 5.96
N ARG A 180 21.46 -7.23 5.49
CA ARG A 180 21.62 -6.55 4.18
C ARG A 180 21.15 -7.41 3.01
N ARG A 181 21.43 -8.72 3.01
CA ARG A 181 20.94 -9.60 1.94
C ARG A 181 19.41 -9.63 1.89
N LYS A 182 18.73 -9.73 3.05
CA LYS A 182 17.27 -9.75 3.11
C LYS A 182 16.65 -8.48 2.50
N GLU A 183 17.26 -7.33 2.76
CA GLU A 183 16.84 -6.05 2.18
C GLU A 183 17.05 -6.00 0.66
N TRP A 184 18.21 -6.47 0.18
CA TRP A 184 18.51 -6.57 -1.25
C TRP A 184 17.58 -7.53 -1.98
N THR A 185 17.22 -8.66 -1.38
CA THR A 185 16.25 -9.59 -1.97
C THR A 185 14.87 -8.96 -2.08
N ARG A 186 14.42 -8.22 -1.06
CA ARG A 186 13.14 -7.49 -1.11
C ARG A 186 13.12 -6.44 -2.22
N LEU A 187 14.17 -5.63 -2.32
CA LEU A 187 14.29 -4.62 -3.37
C LEU A 187 14.42 -5.26 -4.76
N GLY A 188 15.24 -6.30 -4.90
CA GLY A 188 15.46 -7.01 -6.17
C GLY A 188 14.18 -7.64 -6.74
N LEU A 189 13.31 -8.18 -5.89
CA LEU A 189 11.98 -8.68 -6.31
C LEU A 189 11.09 -7.55 -6.85
N SER A 190 11.06 -6.39 -6.18
CA SER A 190 10.29 -5.23 -6.64
C SER A 190 10.81 -4.68 -7.97
N TRP A 191 12.13 -4.54 -8.11
CA TRP A 191 12.76 -4.09 -9.35
C TRP A 191 12.60 -5.09 -10.49
N GLY A 192 12.66 -6.40 -10.21
CA GLY A 192 12.44 -7.44 -11.21
C GLY A 192 11.05 -7.38 -11.84
N ILE A 193 10.01 -7.12 -11.04
CA ILE A 193 8.64 -6.93 -11.54
C ILE A 193 8.56 -5.69 -12.43
N ILE A 194 9.10 -4.56 -11.96
CA ILE A 194 9.08 -3.30 -12.72
C ILE A 194 9.82 -3.44 -14.06
N LEU A 195 11.00 -4.04 -14.06
CA LEU A 195 11.78 -4.29 -15.27
C LEU A 195 11.12 -5.28 -16.22
N PHE A 196 10.39 -6.27 -15.69
CA PHE A 196 9.57 -7.18 -16.51
C PHE A 196 8.42 -6.43 -17.22
N PHE A 197 7.73 -5.53 -16.52
CA PHE A 197 6.71 -4.66 -17.14
C PHE A 197 7.30 -3.72 -18.20
N PHE A 198 8.45 -3.10 -17.95
CA PHE A 198 9.12 -2.29 -18.96
C PHE A 198 9.62 -3.12 -20.15
N GLY A 199 10.15 -4.32 -19.91
CA GLY A 199 10.53 -5.25 -20.97
C GLY A 199 9.35 -5.60 -21.89
N TYR A 200 8.16 -5.85 -21.31
CA TYR A 200 6.94 -6.13 -22.08
C TYR A 200 6.49 -4.94 -22.95
N LEU A 201 6.65 -3.71 -22.45
CA LEU A 201 6.35 -2.47 -23.18
C LEU A 201 7.34 -2.17 -24.32
N PHE A 202 8.63 -2.52 -24.16
CA PHE A 202 9.68 -2.16 -25.13
C PHE A 202 10.01 -3.27 -26.15
N ILE A 203 9.57 -4.51 -25.93
CA ILE A 203 9.82 -5.64 -26.84
C ILE A 203 8.64 -5.90 -27.81
N GLY A 204 7.44 -5.39 -27.51
CA GLY A 204 6.27 -5.53 -28.37
C GLY A 204 5.92 -4.25 -29.14
N ASP A 205 5.34 -4.41 -30.34
CA ASP A 205 4.67 -3.33 -31.11
C ASP A 205 3.40 -2.78 -30.42
N MET A 206 3.27 -2.96 -29.11
CA MET A 206 2.05 -2.69 -28.37
C MET A 206 2.03 -1.24 -27.91
N SER A 207 1.01 -0.50 -28.33
CA SER A 207 0.83 0.88 -27.88
C SER A 207 0.39 0.95 -26.40
N TRP A 208 0.62 2.09 -25.75
CA TRP A 208 0.12 2.36 -24.39
C TRP A 208 -1.39 2.13 -24.26
N HIS A 209 -2.15 2.41 -25.33
CA HIS A 209 -3.60 2.19 -25.38
C HIS A 209 -3.96 0.70 -25.33
N GLU A 210 -3.24 -0.13 -26.10
CA GLU A 210 -3.44 -1.59 -26.11
C GLU A 210 -3.03 -2.23 -24.78
N LEU A 211 -1.97 -1.74 -24.12
CA LEU A 211 -1.61 -2.19 -22.77
C LEU A 211 -2.72 -1.85 -21.76
N ARG A 212 -3.23 -0.61 -21.77
CA ARG A 212 -4.30 -0.16 -20.84
C ARG A 212 -5.53 -1.05 -20.96
N ASP A 213 -5.90 -1.41 -22.20
CA ASP A 213 -7.01 -2.33 -22.47
C ASP A 213 -6.77 -3.74 -21.91
N GLU A 214 -5.58 -4.31 -22.14
CA GLU A 214 -5.22 -5.67 -21.70
C GLU A 214 -5.25 -5.80 -20.15
N VAL A 215 -4.93 -4.73 -19.42
CA VAL A 215 -5.02 -4.70 -17.94
C VAL A 215 -6.39 -4.26 -17.41
N GLY A 216 -7.41 -4.15 -18.26
CA GLY A 216 -8.80 -3.90 -17.87
C GLY A 216 -9.20 -2.44 -17.75
N PHE A 217 -8.38 -1.51 -18.25
CA PHE A 217 -8.62 -0.07 -18.22
C PHE A 217 -8.60 0.52 -19.65
N PRO A 218 -9.53 0.19 -20.56
CA PRO A 218 -9.59 0.82 -21.89
C PRO A 218 -9.72 2.35 -21.80
N TYR A 219 -9.31 3.06 -22.85
CA TYR A 219 -9.59 4.49 -22.99
C TYR A 219 -11.08 4.73 -23.16
N THR A 220 -11.56 5.82 -22.56
CA THR A 220 -12.86 6.42 -22.91
C THR A 220 -12.71 7.30 -24.14
N MET A 221 -13.81 7.53 -24.87
CA MET A 221 -13.81 8.44 -26.02
C MET A 221 -13.41 9.87 -25.59
N GLU A 222 -13.83 10.31 -24.40
CA GLU A 222 -13.50 11.63 -23.86
C GLU A 222 -12.00 11.77 -23.51
N GLU A 223 -11.39 10.76 -22.88
CA GLU A 223 -9.94 10.75 -22.62
C GLU A 223 -9.15 10.82 -23.92
N ARG A 224 -9.55 10.05 -24.96
CA ARG A 224 -8.91 10.12 -26.28
C ARG A 224 -8.98 11.53 -26.86
N ILE A 225 -10.14 12.17 -26.78
CA ILE A 225 -10.36 13.52 -27.31
C ILE A 225 -9.45 14.53 -26.60
N LYS A 226 -9.32 14.44 -25.26
CA LYS A 226 -8.46 15.31 -24.46
C LYS A 226 -6.96 15.12 -24.73
N ASP A 227 -6.54 13.89 -25.04
CA ASP A 227 -5.15 13.55 -25.34
C ASP A 227 -4.75 13.77 -26.81
N SER A 228 -5.63 14.36 -27.61
CA SER A 228 -5.46 14.51 -29.06
C SER A 228 -5.39 15.97 -29.49
N TYR A 229 -4.55 16.26 -30.49
CA TYR A 229 -4.46 17.60 -31.08
C TYR A 229 -5.59 17.90 -32.10
N TYR A 230 -6.38 16.88 -32.46
CA TYR A 230 -7.45 16.99 -33.47
C TYR A 230 -8.69 17.71 -32.96
N TYR A 231 -8.89 17.80 -31.64
CA TYR A 231 -10.13 18.30 -31.06
C TYR A 231 -9.92 19.61 -30.30
N GLU A 232 -10.86 20.54 -30.45
CA GLU A 232 -10.86 21.81 -29.72
C GLU A 232 -12.16 21.96 -28.91
N PRO A 233 -12.08 22.24 -27.60
CA PRO A 233 -13.26 22.28 -26.72
C PRO A 233 -14.15 23.49 -27.03
N GLN A 234 -15.46 23.25 -27.11
CA GLN A 234 -16.50 24.26 -27.34
C GLN A 234 -17.42 24.48 -26.14
N GLY A 235 -17.35 23.61 -25.14
CA GLY A 235 -18.13 23.71 -23.90
C GLY A 235 -18.93 22.45 -23.62
N THR A 236 -20.12 22.60 -23.02
CA THR A 236 -21.00 21.50 -22.65
C THR A 236 -22.40 21.78 -23.17
N LYS A 237 -23.03 20.77 -23.76
CA LYS A 237 -24.41 20.82 -24.27
C LYS A 237 -25.15 19.57 -23.82
N ASP A 238 -26.28 19.75 -23.14
CA ASP A 238 -27.18 18.67 -22.73
C ASP A 238 -26.50 17.51 -21.98
N GLY A 239 -25.49 17.82 -21.16
CA GLY A 239 -24.72 16.85 -20.36
C GLY A 239 -23.53 16.21 -21.07
N LEU A 240 -23.31 16.52 -22.36
CA LEU A 240 -22.18 16.06 -23.16
C LEU A 240 -21.16 17.20 -23.37
N MET A 241 -19.88 16.85 -23.37
CA MET A 241 -18.82 17.76 -23.74
C MET A 241 -18.78 17.91 -25.27
N VAL A 242 -18.68 19.15 -25.75
CA VAL A 242 -18.70 19.47 -27.17
C VAL A 242 -17.32 19.88 -27.64
N TYR A 243 -16.91 19.34 -28.77
CA TYR A 243 -15.63 19.61 -29.41
C TYR A 243 -15.83 19.87 -30.90
N THR A 244 -14.95 20.66 -31.51
CA THR A 244 -14.75 20.67 -32.96
C THR A 244 -13.61 19.73 -33.32
N SER A 245 -13.76 18.94 -34.38
CA SER A 245 -12.72 18.05 -34.92
C SER A 245 -12.11 18.68 -36.18
N LYS A 246 -10.78 18.63 -36.28
CA LYS A 246 -10.02 18.98 -37.50
C LYS A 246 -10.13 17.93 -38.59
N GLN A 247 -10.73 16.78 -38.29
CA GLN A 247 -10.92 15.66 -39.20
C GLN A 247 -12.33 15.66 -39.78
N ASP A 248 -12.52 14.96 -40.89
CA ASP A 248 -13.85 14.66 -41.40
C ASP A 248 -14.62 13.72 -40.42
N PRO A 249 -15.95 13.64 -40.54
CA PRO A 249 -16.79 12.83 -39.64
C PRO A 249 -16.40 11.35 -39.59
N ASN A 250 -16.02 10.77 -40.73
CA ASN A 250 -15.70 9.36 -40.84
C ASN A 250 -14.34 9.05 -40.21
N ALA A 251 -13.33 9.90 -40.43
CA ALA A 251 -12.04 9.82 -39.76
C ALA A 251 -12.16 10.02 -38.24
N THR A 252 -13.01 10.96 -37.82
CA THR A 252 -13.34 11.18 -36.42
C THR A 252 -14.00 9.93 -35.80
N ALA A 253 -14.95 9.31 -36.49
CA ALA A 253 -15.59 8.08 -36.04
C ALA A 253 -14.58 6.93 -35.89
N ILE A 254 -13.68 6.76 -36.86
CA ILE A 254 -12.58 5.77 -36.79
C ILE A 254 -11.71 6.00 -35.55
N ASP A 255 -11.29 7.25 -35.29
CA ASP A 255 -10.43 7.58 -34.15
C ASP A 255 -11.07 7.24 -32.81
N LEU A 256 -12.38 7.49 -32.66
CA LEU A 256 -13.12 7.16 -31.44
C LEU A 256 -13.37 5.66 -31.28
N ILE A 257 -13.63 4.94 -32.38
CA ILE A 257 -13.76 3.47 -32.37
C ILE A 257 -12.44 2.81 -31.95
N ASP A 258 -11.32 3.32 -32.47
CA ASP A 258 -9.98 2.84 -32.11
C ASP A 258 -9.67 3.10 -30.64
N ALA A 259 -10.08 4.25 -30.11
CA ALA A 259 -9.88 4.61 -28.71
C ALA A 259 -10.52 3.64 -27.72
N VAL A 260 -11.73 3.17 -28.04
CA VAL A 260 -12.45 2.18 -27.22
C VAL A 260 -12.13 0.73 -27.62
N CYS A 261 -11.07 0.52 -28.40
CA CYS A 261 -10.62 -0.78 -28.87
C CYS A 261 -11.72 -1.59 -29.57
N GLY A 262 -12.59 -0.91 -30.32
CA GLY A 262 -13.69 -1.55 -31.04
C GLY A 262 -14.87 -2.00 -30.16
N LYS A 263 -14.84 -1.77 -28.84
CA LYS A 263 -15.87 -2.19 -27.87
C LYS A 263 -17.12 -1.29 -27.92
N VAL A 264 -17.78 -1.32 -29.08
CA VAL A 264 -19.01 -0.58 -29.35
C VAL A 264 -20.21 -1.51 -29.25
N TYR A 265 -21.33 -0.97 -28.75
CA TYR A 265 -22.62 -1.65 -28.71
C TYR A 265 -23.35 -1.52 -30.05
N THR A 266 -23.42 -0.31 -30.60
CA THR A 266 -23.94 -0.06 -31.95
C THR A 266 -23.38 1.25 -32.50
N ILE A 267 -23.41 1.40 -33.82
CA ILE A 267 -23.04 2.62 -34.52
C ILE A 267 -24.16 2.94 -35.51
N LYS A 268 -24.75 4.12 -35.38
CA LYS A 268 -25.81 4.60 -36.28
C LYS A 268 -25.28 5.72 -37.16
N GLN A 269 -25.70 5.78 -38.41
CA GLN A 269 -25.25 6.79 -39.35
C GLN A 269 -26.39 7.25 -40.25
N ASP A 270 -26.48 8.56 -40.45
CA ASP A 270 -27.34 9.17 -41.47
C ASP A 270 -26.47 9.86 -42.53
N THR A 271 -26.30 9.19 -43.66
CA THR A 271 -25.56 9.71 -44.82
C THR A 271 -26.40 10.60 -45.73
N LYS A 272 -27.71 10.71 -45.49
CA LYS A 272 -28.65 11.48 -46.34
C LYS A 272 -28.89 12.88 -45.80
N SER A 273 -28.78 13.09 -44.49
CA SER A 273 -28.83 14.43 -43.90
C SER A 273 -27.61 15.26 -44.31
N PRO A 274 -27.78 16.57 -44.59
CA PRO A 274 -26.65 17.49 -44.79
C PRO A 274 -25.68 17.52 -43.59
N GLU A 275 -26.14 17.13 -42.40
CA GLU A 275 -25.36 17.12 -41.16
C GLU A 275 -24.57 15.83 -40.96
N GLN A 276 -24.75 14.82 -41.81
CA GLN A 276 -23.96 13.57 -41.83
C GLN A 276 -23.77 12.93 -40.44
N TRP A 277 -24.85 12.75 -39.70
CA TRP A 277 -24.78 12.30 -38.31
C TRP A 277 -24.16 10.91 -38.18
N ILE A 278 -23.23 10.73 -37.25
CA ILE A 278 -22.70 9.43 -36.82
C ILE A 278 -22.82 9.35 -35.30
N VAL A 279 -23.36 8.26 -34.79
CA VAL A 279 -23.59 8.06 -33.36
C VAL A 279 -22.94 6.76 -32.95
N ILE A 280 -22.01 6.82 -31.99
CA ILE A 280 -21.29 5.67 -31.46
C ILE A 280 -21.78 5.43 -30.04
N TYR A 281 -22.31 4.22 -29.79
CA TYR A 281 -22.68 3.77 -28.47
C TYR A 281 -21.67 2.75 -27.96
N THR A 282 -21.20 2.92 -26.73
CA THR A 282 -20.56 1.85 -25.96
C THR A 282 -21.46 1.48 -24.77
N THR A 283 -20.99 0.57 -23.92
CA THR A 283 -21.71 0.23 -22.68
C THR A 283 -21.69 1.35 -21.64
N LYS A 284 -20.78 2.33 -21.76
CA LYS A 284 -20.57 3.39 -20.76
C LYS A 284 -20.68 4.80 -21.32
N ASP A 285 -20.35 4.98 -22.59
CA ASP A 285 -20.17 6.27 -23.24
C ASP A 285 -21.02 6.36 -24.52
N VAL A 286 -21.36 7.58 -24.89
CA VAL A 286 -22.00 7.93 -26.16
C VAL A 286 -21.20 9.04 -26.83
N SER A 287 -21.09 8.97 -28.15
CA SER A 287 -20.59 10.07 -28.95
C SER A 287 -21.50 10.35 -30.14
N VAL A 288 -21.72 11.63 -30.42
CA VAL A 288 -22.52 12.13 -31.54
C VAL A 288 -21.63 13.04 -32.39
N ILE A 289 -21.40 12.64 -33.62
CA ILE A 289 -20.62 13.37 -34.62
C ILE A 289 -21.59 13.97 -35.62
N SER A 290 -21.37 15.23 -35.98
CA SER A 290 -22.17 15.95 -36.97
C SER A 290 -21.36 16.98 -37.74
N VAL A 291 -21.85 17.39 -38.90
CA VAL A 291 -21.28 18.45 -39.72
C VAL A 291 -22.20 19.64 -39.73
N VAL A 292 -21.68 20.81 -39.35
CA VAL A 292 -22.42 22.07 -39.47
C VAL A 292 -21.52 23.06 -40.19
N ASN A 293 -21.98 23.59 -41.33
CA ASN A 293 -21.24 24.54 -42.17
C ASN A 293 -19.82 24.07 -42.51
N GLY A 294 -19.65 22.77 -42.81
CA GLY A 294 -18.35 22.17 -43.14
C GLY A 294 -17.42 21.95 -41.95
N THR A 295 -17.87 22.22 -40.73
CA THR A 295 -17.12 21.93 -39.49
C THR A 295 -17.66 20.67 -38.84
N THR A 296 -16.78 19.73 -38.49
CA THR A 296 -17.13 18.51 -37.75
C THR A 296 -17.23 18.82 -36.26
N TYR A 297 -18.38 18.56 -35.66
CA TYR A 297 -18.62 18.65 -34.22
C TYR A 297 -18.73 17.26 -33.62
N VAL A 298 -18.23 17.11 -32.39
CA VAL A 298 -18.28 15.88 -31.61
C VAL A 298 -18.82 16.20 -30.23
N GLU A 299 -19.98 15.65 -29.92
CA GLU A 299 -20.53 15.61 -28.57
C GLU A 299 -20.12 14.27 -27.95
N VAL A 300 -19.56 14.26 -26.75
CA VAL A 300 -19.08 13.03 -26.08
C VAL A 300 -19.34 13.08 -24.58
N GLY A 301 -19.69 11.94 -24.00
CA GLY A 301 -19.85 11.82 -22.56
C GLY A 301 -20.36 10.45 -22.13
N GLN A 302 -20.58 10.30 -20.82
CA GLN A 302 -21.12 9.07 -20.26
C GLN A 302 -22.59 8.90 -20.68
N LEU A 303 -22.97 7.70 -21.10
CA LEU A 303 -24.32 7.37 -21.56
C LEU A 303 -25.39 7.73 -20.52
N LYS A 304 -25.11 7.55 -19.23
CA LYS A 304 -26.01 7.91 -18.13
C LYS A 304 -26.28 9.42 -17.99
N ASN A 305 -25.46 10.26 -18.61
CA ASN A 305 -25.61 11.73 -18.58
C ASN A 305 -26.38 12.23 -19.81
N LEU A 306 -26.72 11.36 -20.76
CA LEU A 306 -27.52 11.71 -21.92
C LEU A 306 -28.94 12.08 -21.48
N SER A 307 -29.39 13.27 -21.85
CA SER A 307 -30.76 13.73 -21.53
C SER A 307 -31.83 12.98 -22.35
N ASP A 308 -33.04 12.82 -21.81
CA ASP A 308 -34.17 12.20 -22.52
C ASP A 308 -34.54 12.93 -23.82
N SER A 309 -34.27 14.24 -23.92
CA SER A 309 -34.46 15.02 -25.14
C SER A 309 -33.44 14.63 -26.21
N GLU A 310 -32.17 14.47 -25.82
CA GLU A 310 -31.10 14.09 -26.73
C GLU A 310 -31.21 12.63 -27.15
N ASP A 311 -31.61 11.72 -26.25
CA ASP A 311 -31.86 10.32 -26.61
C ASP A 311 -32.99 10.21 -27.65
N ARG A 312 -34.06 11.00 -27.51
CA ARG A 312 -35.13 11.09 -28.52
C ARG A 312 -34.66 11.69 -29.84
N ARG A 313 -33.80 12.71 -29.80
CA ARG A 313 -33.20 13.33 -31.00
C ARG A 313 -32.31 12.33 -31.74
N ILE A 314 -31.52 11.55 -31.03
CA ILE A 314 -30.61 10.57 -31.61
C ILE A 314 -31.37 9.33 -32.11
N ALA A 315 -32.48 8.96 -31.46
CA ALA A 315 -33.34 7.85 -31.89
C ALA A 315 -33.97 8.04 -33.28
N THR A 316 -33.98 9.26 -33.84
CA THR A 316 -34.43 9.48 -35.22
C THR A 316 -33.40 9.04 -36.27
N ILE A 317 -32.14 8.86 -35.89
CA ILE A 317 -31.07 8.31 -36.72
C ILE A 317 -31.18 6.78 -36.61
N ARG A 318 -31.79 6.13 -37.62
CA ARG A 318 -32.23 4.72 -37.51
C ARG A 318 -31.40 3.70 -38.27
N ASN A 319 -30.48 4.12 -39.13
CA ASN A 319 -29.72 3.17 -39.93
C ASN A 319 -28.43 2.80 -39.21
N ASP A 320 -28.30 1.52 -38.88
CA ASP A 320 -27.03 0.99 -38.42
C ASP A 320 -25.99 1.12 -39.53
N SER A 321 -24.82 1.65 -39.18
CA SER A 321 -23.71 1.74 -40.12
C SER A 321 -23.01 0.39 -40.20
N GLU A 322 -23.40 -0.45 -41.16
CA GLU A 322 -22.76 -1.75 -41.39
C GLU A 322 -21.23 -1.65 -41.55
N ILE A 323 -20.74 -0.60 -42.23
CA ILE A 323 -19.31 -0.47 -42.53
C ILE A 323 -18.49 -0.10 -41.29
N LEU A 324 -18.93 0.89 -40.51
CA LEU A 324 -18.29 1.25 -39.22
C LEU A 324 -18.41 0.13 -38.18
N LEU A 325 -19.53 -0.61 -38.16
CA LEU A 325 -19.68 -1.79 -37.28
C LEU A 325 -18.69 -2.89 -37.64
N ARG A 326 -18.52 -3.19 -38.94
CA ARG A 326 -17.48 -4.13 -39.40
C ARG A 326 -16.08 -3.63 -39.08
N TYR A 327 -15.84 -2.32 -39.18
CA TYR A 327 -14.56 -1.72 -38.79
C TYR A 327 -14.29 -1.94 -37.29
N ALA A 328 -15.24 -1.58 -36.43
CA ALA A 328 -15.14 -1.77 -34.98
C ALA A 328 -14.88 -3.25 -34.62
N TYR A 329 -15.58 -4.17 -35.28
CA TYR A 329 -15.36 -5.60 -35.10
C TYR A 329 -13.93 -6.04 -35.49
N MET A 330 -13.36 -5.50 -36.58
CA MET A 330 -11.97 -5.77 -36.95
C MET A 330 -10.97 -5.20 -35.94
N VAL A 331 -11.27 -4.05 -35.32
CA VAL A 331 -10.46 -3.46 -34.24
C VAL A 331 -10.48 -4.36 -33.01
N GLU A 332 -11.68 -4.81 -32.59
CA GLU A 332 -11.85 -5.68 -31.42
C GLU A 332 -11.13 -7.03 -31.61
N LEU A 333 -11.18 -7.60 -32.83
CA LEU A 333 -10.45 -8.81 -33.18
C LEU A 333 -8.93 -8.62 -33.37
N LYS A 334 -8.41 -7.40 -33.19
CA LYS A 334 -7.01 -7.02 -33.46
C LYS A 334 -6.57 -7.38 -34.91
N ASN A 335 -7.50 -7.38 -35.87
CA ASN A 335 -7.24 -7.73 -37.27
C ASN A 335 -6.72 -6.52 -38.07
N LYS A 336 -5.39 -6.33 -38.08
CA LYS A 336 -4.71 -5.18 -38.71
C LYS A 336 -5.01 -5.04 -40.22
N GLN A 337 -5.07 -6.14 -40.97
CA GLN A 337 -5.29 -6.10 -42.42
C GLN A 337 -6.73 -5.78 -42.79
N GLY A 338 -7.70 -6.38 -42.08
CA GLY A 338 -9.12 -6.08 -42.25
C GLY A 338 -9.46 -4.63 -41.90
N ARG A 339 -8.90 -4.14 -40.76
CA ARG A 339 -9.01 -2.74 -40.32
C ARG A 339 -8.49 -1.76 -41.38
N LYS A 340 -7.30 -2.01 -41.94
CA LYS A 340 -6.71 -1.14 -42.97
C LYS A 340 -7.56 -1.09 -44.25
N THR A 341 -8.10 -2.23 -44.66
CA THR A 341 -8.95 -2.32 -45.85
C THR A 341 -10.25 -1.52 -45.67
N LEU A 342 -10.95 -1.71 -44.54
CA LEU A 342 -12.18 -0.98 -44.24
C LEU A 342 -11.94 0.51 -44.01
N SER A 343 -10.83 0.90 -43.38
CA SER A 343 -10.50 2.32 -43.17
C SER A 343 -10.39 3.10 -44.48
N ASN A 344 -9.90 2.46 -45.56
CA ASN A 344 -9.81 3.13 -46.86
C ASN A 344 -11.20 3.31 -47.46
N ILE A 345 -12.04 2.27 -47.43
CA ILE A 345 -13.42 2.31 -47.94
C ILE A 345 -14.29 3.34 -47.20
N ILE A 346 -14.02 3.59 -45.91
CA ILE A 346 -14.75 4.58 -45.11
C ILE A 346 -14.32 6.02 -45.42
N LYS A 347 -13.08 6.22 -45.89
CA LYS A 347 -12.49 7.54 -46.18
C LYS A 347 -12.72 7.98 -47.63
N ASP A 348 -12.86 7.03 -48.53
CA ASP A 348 -13.29 7.22 -49.92
C ASP A 348 -14.80 7.49 -49.98
#